data_AF-A0A0G3IG45-F1
#
_entry.id   AF-A0A0G3IG45-F1
#
_cell.length_a   1.000
_cell.length_b   1.000
_cell.length_c   1.000
_cell.angle_alpha   90.00
_cell.angle_beta   90.00
_cell.angle_gamma   90.00
#
_symmetry.space_group_name_H-M   'P 1'
#
loop_
_entity.id
_entity.type
_entity.pdbx_description
1 polymer ?
#
loop_
_entity_poly.entity_id
_entity_poly.type
_entity_poly.pdbx_seq_one_letter_code
_entity_poly.pdbx_strand_id
1 'polypeptide(L)'
;MQANMTETAALAKKFAHDEFARVIGVEMPSESDIIAYFVDRLRSMTWAHIEPNGAPSIRRLHDCVFVMPVARHGGGAPVIEAHLMVLPQAWHELPTYVVISEGGNTATRPETASRNAA
;
A
#
# COMPACT_ATOMS: atom_id res chain seq x y z
N MET A 1 -3.03 9.01 -5.27
CA MET A 1 -2.42 8.42 -4.06
C MET A 1 -3.31 8.58 -2.84
N GLN A 2 -3.75 9.80 -2.51
CA GLN A 2 -4.73 10.02 -1.44
C GLN A 2 -6.07 9.32 -1.72
N ALA A 3 -6.49 9.25 -2.99
CA ALA A 3 -7.76 8.66 -3.41
C ALA A 3 -7.99 7.20 -2.96
N ASN A 4 -7.10 6.24 -3.28
CA ASN A 4 -7.29 4.83 -2.86
C ASN A 4 -7.31 4.67 -1.33
N MET A 5 -6.46 5.42 -0.63
CA MET A 5 -6.39 5.38 0.84
C MET A 5 -7.69 5.93 1.45
N THR A 6 -8.17 7.08 0.97
CA THR A 6 -9.43 7.69 1.41
C THR A 6 -10.64 6.83 1.06
N GLU A 7 -10.72 6.29 -0.16
CA GLU A 7 -11.77 5.36 -0.58
C GLU A 7 -11.78 4.11 0.30
N THR A 8 -10.63 3.48 0.52
CA THR A 8 -10.51 2.31 1.40
C THR A 8 -10.95 2.64 2.82
N ALA A 9 -10.57 3.82 3.35
CA ALA A 9 -10.97 4.24 4.69
C ALA A 9 -12.49 4.45 4.81
N ALA A 10 -13.12 5.07 3.81
CA ALA A 10 -14.57 5.23 3.75
C ALA A 10 -15.29 3.87 3.71
N LEU A 11 -14.78 2.93 2.91
CA LEU A 11 -15.32 1.57 2.81
C LEU A 11 -15.13 0.76 4.10
N ALA A 12 -13.95 0.84 4.69
CA ALA A 12 -13.63 0.22 5.97
C ALA A 12 -14.54 0.76 7.09
N LYS A 13 -14.74 2.08 7.13
CA LYS A 13 -15.70 2.71 8.04
C LYS A 13 -17.13 2.21 7.81
N LYS A 14 -17.53 2.04 6.56
CA LYS A 14 -18.88 1.58 6.19
C LYS A 14 -19.13 0.11 6.57
N PHE A 15 -18.15 -0.76 6.34
CA PHE A 15 -18.34 -2.22 6.47
C PHE A 15 -17.85 -2.80 7.79
N ALA A 16 -16.93 -2.13 8.47
CA ALA A 16 -16.27 -2.62 9.68
C ALA A 16 -16.13 -1.54 10.76
N HIS A 17 -17.10 -0.61 10.85
CA HIS A 17 -17.12 0.50 11.81
C HIS A 17 -16.69 0.05 13.22
N ASP A 18 -17.39 -0.93 13.78
CA ASP A 18 -17.21 -1.34 15.18
C ASP A 18 -15.83 -1.95 15.43
N GLU A 19 -15.28 -2.65 14.44
CA GLU A 19 -13.93 -3.21 14.53
C GLU A 19 -12.87 -2.10 14.53
N PHE A 20 -13.04 -1.09 13.66
CA PHE A 20 -12.12 0.06 13.63
C PHE A 20 -12.26 0.95 14.87
N ALA A 21 -13.48 1.16 15.36
CA ALA A 21 -13.75 1.86 16.62
C ALA A 21 -13.01 1.17 17.79
N ARG A 22 -13.14 -0.16 17.86
CA ARG A 22 -12.51 -1.00 18.89
C ARG A 22 -10.98 -0.99 18.83
N VAL A 23 -10.39 -1.14 17.64
CA VAL A 23 -8.91 -1.23 17.52
C VAL A 23 -8.22 0.12 17.67
N ILE A 24 -8.85 1.20 17.22
CA ILE A 24 -8.34 2.57 17.38
C ILE A 24 -8.58 3.07 18.81
N GLY A 25 -9.62 2.57 19.48
CA GLY A 25 -9.97 2.97 20.85
C GLY A 25 -10.82 4.24 20.91
N VAL A 26 -11.66 4.46 19.90
CA VAL A 26 -12.57 5.61 19.79
C VAL A 26 -13.99 5.13 19.52
N GLU A 27 -15.00 5.85 20.02
CA GLU A 27 -16.41 5.47 19.81
C GLU A 27 -16.85 5.63 18.35
N MET A 28 -16.39 6.70 17.70
CA MET A 28 -16.77 7.07 16.33
C MET A 28 -15.53 7.45 15.52
N PRO A 29 -14.84 6.48 14.88
CA PRO A 29 -13.64 6.76 14.09
C PRO A 29 -13.96 7.65 12.88
N SER A 30 -13.17 8.70 12.69
CA SER A 30 -13.15 9.46 11.44
C SER A 30 -12.40 8.68 10.35
N GLU A 31 -12.57 9.07 9.08
CA GLU A 31 -11.77 8.49 8.00
C GLU A 31 -10.28 8.78 8.20
N SER A 32 -9.94 9.96 8.71
CA SER A 32 -8.55 10.31 9.05
C SER A 32 -7.94 9.38 10.10
N ASP A 33 -8.71 8.96 11.11
CA ASP A 33 -8.24 8.01 12.13
C ASP A 33 -7.94 6.64 11.51
N ILE A 34 -8.81 6.18 10.62
CA ILE A 34 -8.64 4.92 9.90
C ILE A 34 -7.44 4.99 8.95
N ILE A 35 -7.25 6.12 8.26
CA ILE A 35 -6.07 6.35 7.39
C ILE A 35 -4.78 6.31 8.21
N ALA A 36 -4.74 7.01 9.35
CA ALA A 36 -3.59 7.00 10.24
C ALA A 36 -3.26 5.58 10.69
N TYR A 37 -4.28 4.83 11.11
CA TYR A 37 -4.15 3.43 11.48
C TYR A 37 -3.60 2.56 10.34
N PHE A 38 -4.09 2.72 9.09
CA PHE A 38 -3.56 1.99 7.94
C PHE A 38 -2.09 2.30 7.67
N VAL A 39 -1.70 3.58 7.72
CA VAL A 39 -0.31 3.99 7.50
C VAL A 39 0.61 3.36 8.55
N ASP A 40 0.23 3.39 9.82
CA ASP A 40 1.01 2.78 10.89
C ASP A 40 1.10 1.26 10.73
N ARG A 41 -0.02 0.63 10.34
CA ARG A 41 -0.03 -0.81 10.09
C ARG A 41 0.88 -1.19 8.93
N LEU A 42 0.81 -0.48 7.80
CA LEU A 42 1.66 -0.70 6.63
C LEU A 42 3.15 -0.52 6.96
N ARG A 43 3.50 0.49 7.76
CA ARG A 43 4.89 0.70 8.24
C ARG A 43 5.38 -0.45 9.12
N SER A 44 4.49 -1.07 9.89
CA SER A 44 4.82 -2.22 10.74
C SER A 44 4.95 -3.55 9.98
N MET A 45 4.53 -3.61 8.72
CA MET A 45 4.59 -4.85 7.94
C MET A 45 6.01 -5.13 7.46
N THR A 46 6.44 -6.37 7.61
CA THR A 46 7.65 -6.86 6.95
C THR A 46 7.35 -7.09 5.48
N TRP A 47 7.91 -6.27 4.61
CA TRP A 47 7.83 -6.45 3.16
C TRP A 47 8.91 -7.45 2.75
N ALA A 48 8.52 -8.69 2.44
CA ALA A 48 9.42 -9.67 1.85
C ALA A 48 9.91 -9.17 0.48
N HIS A 49 11.01 -9.71 -0.03
CA HIS A 49 11.48 -9.33 -1.36
C HIS A 49 10.38 -9.62 -2.40
N ILE A 50 9.86 -8.57 -3.01
CA ILE A 50 8.82 -8.67 -4.05
C ILE A 50 9.56 -8.78 -5.37
N GLU A 51 9.53 -9.98 -5.97
CA GLU A 51 10.05 -10.16 -7.32
C GLU A 51 9.19 -9.34 -8.30
N PRO A 52 9.78 -8.50 -9.16
CA PRO A 52 9.04 -7.67 -10.10
C PRO A 52 8.10 -8.43 -11.04
N ASN A 53 8.38 -9.72 -11.28
CA ASN A 53 7.59 -10.62 -12.13
C ASN A 53 7.00 -11.81 -11.35
N GLY A 54 7.02 -11.75 -10.02
CA GLY A 54 6.46 -12.79 -9.15
C GLY A 54 4.93 -12.75 -9.11
N ALA A 55 4.33 -13.84 -8.64
CA ALA A 55 2.89 -13.88 -8.40
C ALA A 55 2.48 -12.78 -7.38
N PRO A 56 1.37 -12.05 -7.61
CA PRO A 56 0.92 -11.02 -6.67
C PRO A 56 0.58 -11.66 -5.33
N SER A 57 1.17 -11.14 -4.24
CA SER A 57 0.88 -11.61 -2.89
C SER A 57 -0.12 -10.69 -2.22
N ILE A 58 -1.36 -11.16 -2.05
CA ILE A 58 -2.37 -10.42 -1.27
C ILE A 58 -2.17 -10.76 0.19
N ARG A 59 -2.05 -9.74 1.04
CA ARG A 59 -1.87 -9.89 2.48
C ARG A 59 -2.98 -9.17 3.21
N ARG A 60 -3.43 -9.74 4.33
CA ARG A 60 -4.41 -9.08 5.19
C ARG A 60 -3.74 -7.93 5.93
N LEU A 61 -4.26 -6.72 5.78
CA LEU A 61 -3.80 -5.55 6.53
C LEU A 61 -4.48 -5.55 7.91
N HIS A 62 -5.82 -5.56 7.90
CA HIS A 62 -6.66 -5.64 9.10
C HIS A 62 -8.10 -5.97 8.69
N ASP A 63 -8.74 -6.89 9.42
CA ASP A 63 -10.13 -7.30 9.20
C ASP A 63 -10.53 -7.49 7.72
N CYS A 64 -11.40 -6.64 7.16
CA CYS A 64 -11.86 -6.70 5.76
C CYS A 64 -10.91 -6.03 4.76
N VAL A 65 -9.80 -5.44 5.23
CA VAL A 65 -8.83 -4.67 4.44
C VAL A 65 -7.60 -5.51 4.13
N PHE A 66 -7.24 -5.54 2.86
CA PHE A 66 -6.12 -6.26 2.30
C PHE A 66 -5.17 -5.31 1.59
N VAL A 67 -3.90 -5.70 1.54
CA VAL A 67 -2.84 -5.00 0.81
C VAL A 67 -2.20 -5.94 -0.20
N MET A 68 -2.07 -5.46 -1.43
CA MET A 68 -1.23 -6.08 -2.46
C MET A 68 -0.03 -5.18 -2.69
N PRO A 69 1.19 -5.61 -2.32
CA PRO A 69 2.36 -4.81 -2.55
C PRO A 69 2.94 -5.10 -3.93
N VAL A 70 3.38 -4.04 -4.63
CA VAL A 70 3.91 -4.09 -5.99
C VAL A 70 5.28 -3.45 -6.01
N ALA A 71 6.30 -4.21 -6.44
CA ALA A 71 7.62 -3.67 -6.67
C ALA A 71 7.63 -2.79 -7.92
N ARG A 72 8.06 -1.55 -7.78
CA ARG A 72 8.27 -0.61 -8.87
C ARG A 72 9.67 -0.05 -8.83
N HIS A 73 10.18 0.30 -10.01
CA HIS A 73 11.37 1.12 -10.14
C HIS A 73 10.91 2.57 -10.33
N GLY A 74 11.13 3.41 -9.32
CA GLY A 74 10.78 4.83 -9.36
C GLY A 74 12.01 5.66 -9.00
N GLY A 75 12.39 6.62 -9.85
CA GLY A 75 13.50 7.54 -9.57
C GLY A 75 14.86 6.88 -9.37
N GLY A 76 15.08 5.66 -9.90
CA GLY A 76 16.33 4.91 -9.74
C GLY A 76 16.43 4.07 -8.47
N ALA A 77 15.39 4.06 -7.62
CA ALA A 77 15.32 3.22 -6.42
C ALA A 77 14.18 2.19 -6.53
N PRO A 78 14.33 1.01 -5.90
CA PRO A 78 13.22 0.10 -5.71
C PRO A 78 12.22 0.71 -4.70
N VAL A 79 10.97 0.87 -5.13
CA VAL A 79 9.86 1.36 -4.30
C VAL A 79 8.81 0.26 -4.21
N ILE A 80 8.13 0.17 -3.07
CA ILE A 80 6.98 -0.72 -2.88
C ILE A 80 5.71 0.14 -2.88
N GLU A 81 4.86 -0.07 -3.87
CA GLU A 81 3.50 0.47 -3.90
C GLU A 81 2.58 -0.47 -3.11
N ALA A 82 1.74 0.07 -2.23
CA ALA A 82 0.83 -0.71 -1.40
C ALA A 82 -0.61 -0.47 -1.83
N HIS A 83 -1.25 -1.46 -2.45
CA HIS A 83 -2.61 -1.28 -2.96
C HIS A 83 -3.61 -1.82 -1.97
N LEU A 84 -4.50 -0.94 -1.50
CA LEU A 84 -5.49 -1.29 -0.51
C LEU A 84 -6.80 -1.71 -1.18
N MET A 85 -7.39 -2.76 -0.61
CA MET A 85 -8.62 -3.38 -1.09
C MET A 85 -9.51 -3.73 0.10
N VAL A 86 -10.81 -3.52 -0.03
CA VAL A 86 -11.81 -3.96 0.96
C VAL A 86 -12.65 -5.08 0.35
N LEU A 87 -12.70 -6.24 1.02
CA LEU A 87 -13.59 -7.34 0.62
C LEU A 87 -14.91 -7.24 1.40
N PRO A 88 -16.08 -7.27 0.74
CA PRO A 88 -16.32 -7.97 -0.52
C PRO A 88 -16.26 -7.13 -1.81
N GLN A 89 -16.09 -5.80 -1.76
CA GLN A 89 -16.14 -4.95 -2.97
C GLN A 89 -15.07 -5.25 -4.02
N ALA A 90 -13.89 -5.74 -3.60
CA ALA A 90 -12.82 -6.11 -4.53
C ALA A 90 -13.14 -7.31 -5.46
N TRP A 91 -14.29 -7.98 -5.29
CA TRP A 91 -14.78 -8.95 -6.29
C TRP A 91 -15.37 -8.28 -7.54
N HIS A 92 -15.66 -6.97 -7.50
CA HIS A 92 -16.36 -6.27 -8.58
C HIS A 92 -15.60 -5.12 -9.23
N GLU A 93 -14.55 -4.56 -8.62
CA GLU A 93 -13.85 -3.38 -9.14
C GLU A 93 -12.31 -3.48 -9.06
N LEU A 94 -11.64 -2.94 -10.10
CA LEU A 94 -10.18 -2.96 -10.31
C LEU A 94 -9.42 -2.16 -9.22
N PRO A 95 -8.26 -2.64 -8.73
CA PRO A 95 -7.53 -2.01 -7.61
C PRO A 95 -6.86 -0.67 -7.98
N THR A 96 -7.02 0.34 -7.10
CA THR A 96 -6.44 1.69 -7.19
C THR A 96 -5.08 1.76 -6.45
N TYR A 97 -4.09 2.51 -6.97
CA TYR A 97 -2.66 2.44 -6.59
C TYR A 97 -2.22 3.54 -5.58
N VAL A 98 -1.31 3.23 -4.63
CA VAL A 98 -0.70 4.18 -3.65
C VAL A 98 0.81 3.96 -3.53
N VAL A 99 1.59 5.05 -3.60
CA VAL A 99 3.07 5.08 -3.42
C VAL A 99 3.40 5.39 -1.96
N ILE A 100 4.32 4.67 -1.31
CA ILE A 100 4.72 4.98 0.07
C ILE A 100 6.22 5.30 0.08
N SER A 101 6.54 6.57 0.39
CA SER A 101 7.85 7.21 0.63
C SER A 101 8.57 7.92 -0.54
N GLU A 102 8.77 9.24 -0.40
CA GLU A 102 9.76 10.07 -1.11
C GLU A 102 11.02 10.18 -0.24
N GLY A 103 12.07 9.45 -0.59
CA GLY A 103 13.38 9.53 0.07
C GLY A 103 14.32 10.46 -0.69
N GLY A 104 14.60 11.63 -0.12
CA GLY A 104 15.43 12.68 -0.72
C GLY A 104 16.91 12.30 -0.92
N ASN A 105 17.37 12.58 -2.14
CA ASN A 105 18.70 13.06 -2.57
C ASN A 105 19.94 12.72 -1.72
N THR A 106 20.88 11.95 -2.27
CA THR A 106 22.32 12.30 -2.36
C THR A 106 23.09 11.28 -3.21
N ALA A 107 23.83 11.80 -4.20
CA ALA A 107 25.04 11.28 -4.87
C ALA A 107 25.23 9.74 -4.95
N THR A 108 25.52 9.11 -6.10
CA THR A 108 26.63 9.40 -7.03
C THR A 108 26.50 8.39 -8.19
N ARG A 109 26.68 8.83 -9.44
CA ARG A 109 26.90 7.93 -10.59
C ARG A 109 28.28 7.26 -10.43
N PRO A 110 28.43 6.00 -10.86
CA PRO A 110 29.39 5.80 -11.95
C PRO A 110 28.82 4.95 -13.08
N GLU A 111 29.38 5.21 -14.25
CA GLU A 111 29.12 4.55 -15.52
C GLU A 111 29.38 3.05 -15.51
N THR A 112 28.68 2.31 -16.35
CA THR A 112 29.30 1.16 -17.01
C THR A 112 28.67 0.92 -18.39
N ALA A 113 29.54 1.00 -19.39
CA ALA A 113 29.28 0.68 -20.78
C ALA A 113 29.26 -0.84 -21.02
N SER A 114 28.43 -1.30 -21.94
CA SER A 114 28.70 -2.39 -22.91
C SER A 114 27.53 -2.46 -23.88
N ARG A 115 27.69 -2.05 -25.14
CA ARG A 115 28.21 -2.83 -26.30
C ARG A 115 27.45 -4.14 -26.57
N ASN A 116 26.70 -4.07 -27.68
CA ASN A 116 26.66 -4.99 -28.82
C ASN A 116 25.63 -6.12 -28.91
N ALA A 117 24.99 -6.09 -30.08
CA ALA A 117 24.69 -7.17 -31.03
C ALA A 117 23.50 -8.10 -30.73
N ALA A 118 22.45 -8.00 -31.54
CA ALA A 118 22.38 -8.69 -32.84
C ALA A 118 21.43 -7.94 -33.79
#